data_AF-A0A6A5BSH0-F1
#
_entry.id   AF-A0A6A5BSH0-F1
#
_cell.length_a   1.000
_cell.length_b   1.000
_cell.length_c   1.000
_cell.angle_alpha   90.00
_cell.angle_beta   90.00
_cell.angle_gamma   90.00
#
_symmetry.space_group_name_H-M   'P 1'
#
loop_
_entity.id
_entity.type
_entity.pdbx_description
1 polymer ?
#
loop_
_entity_poly.entity_id
_entity_poly.type
_entity_poly.pdbx_seq_one_letter_code
_entity_poly.pdbx_strand_id
1 'polypeptide(L)'
;MKFLILSLLFATLLFSSTLVLASDSERDLTASELREIMTGLSESKAREYVGPLNEAMRSAGINTPARQAAFLAQLGHESGNLRWFREFASGKAYEGRRDLGNTQPGDDVRYKGRGPIQITGRANYRAAGKALGVDLENNPQLAEDPRIGFRTAAWFWNSRNLNQYADRQSQDAFDVITRRINGGYNGKADRDAKYRAAQRILGRNGLNDTPSQQPTTPVERPSTRPVERPTRPTRPSRPIRPTRPTRPYRPTRPTRPYRPTRPYRPNRPTRPTRPTRPYRPTRPYRPSRPTRPYRPYRPSRPYRPTRPSRPYRPSYSRPSYRPSYRPSYRPSRSSYSRPSYSRPSYRPSYRGRR
;
A
#
# COMPACT_ATOMS: atom_id res chain seq x y z
N MET A 1 43.22 40.25 -50.16
CA MET A 1 42.68 39.06 -49.44
C MET A 1 42.40 39.45 -47.99
N LYS A 2 41.26 40.10 -47.75
CA LYS A 2 40.82 40.65 -46.46
C LYS A 2 39.39 40.19 -46.19
N PHE A 3 39.10 38.89 -46.30
CA PHE A 3 37.77 38.33 -45.98
C PHE A 3 37.84 36.84 -45.61
N LEU A 4 38.79 36.42 -44.77
CA LEU A 4 38.86 35.02 -44.32
C LEU A 4 39.48 34.81 -42.93
N ILE A 5 39.38 35.79 -42.03
CA ILE A 5 39.82 35.67 -40.62
C ILE A 5 38.73 36.17 -39.65
N LEU A 6 37.45 36.09 -40.05
CA LEU A 6 36.32 36.45 -39.18
C LEU A 6 35.29 35.32 -39.02
N SER A 7 35.70 34.07 -39.24
CA SER A 7 34.81 32.90 -39.15
C SER A 7 35.34 31.82 -38.20
N LEU A 8 36.47 32.05 -37.52
CA LEU A 8 37.08 31.09 -36.60
C LEU A 8 37.20 31.57 -35.14
N LEU A 9 36.51 32.65 -34.77
CA LEU A 9 36.43 33.14 -33.38
C LEU A 9 35.02 33.06 -32.77
N PHE A 10 34.06 32.45 -33.47
CA PHE A 10 32.71 32.20 -32.96
C PHE A 10 32.41 30.72 -32.66
N ALA A 11 33.42 29.84 -32.74
CA ALA A 11 33.27 28.39 -32.51
C ALA A 11 33.97 27.89 -31.23
N THR A 12 34.53 28.77 -30.40
CA THR A 12 35.20 28.40 -29.14
C THR A 12 34.71 29.18 -27.91
N LEU A 13 33.55 29.85 -28.01
CA LEU A 13 32.95 30.64 -26.93
C LEU A 13 31.47 30.28 -26.63
N LEU A 14 31.10 29.01 -26.86
CA LEU A 14 29.83 28.43 -26.39
C LEU A 14 30.03 27.15 -25.55
N PHE A 15 31.24 26.91 -25.06
CA PHE A 15 31.55 25.87 -24.07
C PHE A 15 32.12 26.48 -22.79
N SER A 16 31.52 27.57 -22.30
CA SER A 16 31.80 28.10 -20.97
C SER A 16 30.62 28.96 -20.54
N SER A 17 29.52 28.29 -20.20
CA SER A 17 28.45 28.75 -19.28
C SER A 17 27.23 27.84 -19.37
N THR A 18 27.42 26.52 -19.29
CA THR A 18 26.48 25.79 -18.44
C THR A 18 26.89 26.16 -17.03
N LEU A 19 26.32 27.26 -16.54
CA LEU A 19 25.99 27.36 -15.14
C LEU A 19 25.35 26.01 -14.82
N VAL A 20 26.09 25.14 -14.15
CA VAL A 20 25.48 24.09 -13.36
C VAL A 20 24.71 24.90 -12.32
N LEU A 21 23.51 25.37 -12.70
CA LEU A 21 22.41 25.49 -11.77
C LEU A 21 22.48 24.15 -11.07
N ALA A 22 22.90 24.17 -9.81
CA ALA A 22 22.86 22.99 -8.98
C ALA A 22 21.48 22.40 -9.24
N SER A 23 21.44 21.29 -9.98
CA SER A 23 20.21 20.53 -10.13
C SER A 23 19.75 20.39 -8.70
N ASP A 24 18.54 20.82 -8.37
CA ASP A 24 17.89 20.52 -7.10
C ASP A 24 17.97 18.99 -6.99
N SER A 25 19.05 18.52 -6.38
CA SER A 25 19.62 17.23 -6.73
C SER A 25 18.70 16.21 -6.13
N GLU A 26 18.28 15.23 -6.92
CA GLU A 26 17.43 14.14 -6.47
C GLU A 26 17.93 13.62 -5.13
N ARG A 27 17.23 14.00 -4.06
CA ARG A 27 17.66 13.77 -2.69
C ARG A 27 16.79 12.71 -2.08
N ASP A 28 17.40 11.69 -1.52
CA ASP A 28 16.72 10.72 -0.68
C ASP A 28 16.46 11.29 0.72
N LEU A 29 15.29 10.97 1.27
CA LEU A 29 14.98 11.26 2.66
C LEU A 29 15.86 10.43 3.58
N THR A 30 16.37 11.02 4.66
CA THR A 30 17.02 10.26 5.73
C THR A 30 16.01 9.77 6.77
N ALA A 31 16.36 8.72 7.54
CA ALA A 31 15.51 8.24 8.63
C ALA A 31 15.28 9.33 9.70
N SER A 32 16.29 10.18 9.96
CA SER A 32 16.17 11.30 10.91
C SER A 32 15.13 12.31 10.44
N GLU A 33 15.25 12.77 9.20
CA GLU A 33 14.28 13.71 8.62
C GLU A 33 12.87 13.13 8.60
N LEU A 34 12.74 11.83 8.26
CA LEU A 34 11.45 11.16 8.29
C LEU A 34 10.82 11.22 9.68
N ARG A 35 11.58 11.06 10.77
CA ARG A 35 11.07 11.16 12.14
C ARG A 35 10.70 12.57 12.55
N GLU A 36 11.50 13.55 12.13
CA GLU A 36 11.21 14.96 12.41
C GLU A 36 9.92 15.39 11.73
N ILE A 37 9.68 14.93 10.49
CA ILE A 37 8.46 15.20 9.73
C ILE A 37 7.28 14.40 10.32
N MET A 38 7.48 13.11 10.56
CA MET A 38 6.47 12.19 11.08
C MET A 38 6.53 12.12 12.60
N THR A 39 6.10 13.19 13.26
CA THR A 39 6.22 13.32 14.71
C THR A 39 5.63 12.12 15.46
N GLY A 40 6.44 11.51 16.33
CA GLY A 40 6.08 10.31 17.08
C GLY A 40 6.30 8.97 16.36
N LEU A 41 6.90 8.97 15.16
CA LEU A 41 7.40 7.75 14.53
C LEU A 41 8.66 7.26 15.26
N SER A 42 8.71 5.97 15.60
CA SER A 42 9.86 5.38 16.28
C SER A 42 11.06 5.28 15.35
N GLU A 43 12.27 5.25 15.94
CA GLU A 43 13.52 5.08 15.19
C GLU A 43 13.53 3.81 14.34
N SER A 44 13.08 2.69 14.92
CA SER A 44 13.00 1.41 14.22
C SER A 44 12.09 1.50 12.98
N LYS A 45 10.88 2.05 13.12
CA LYS A 45 9.96 2.22 11.99
C LYS A 45 10.50 3.19 10.95
N ALA A 46 11.15 4.28 11.36
CA ALA A 46 11.74 5.21 10.41
C ALA A 46 12.83 4.55 9.55
N ARG A 47 13.69 3.72 10.16
CA ARG A 47 14.70 2.93 9.44
C ARG A 47 14.07 1.88 8.52
N GLU A 48 13.02 1.23 8.97
CA GLU A 48 12.25 0.27 8.17
C GLU A 48 11.61 0.93 6.94
N TYR A 49 11.05 2.13 7.10
CA TYR A 49 10.21 2.76 6.09
C TYR A 49 10.97 3.62 5.09
N VAL A 50 12.09 4.24 5.48
CA VAL A 50 12.75 5.26 4.67
C VAL A 50 13.20 4.72 3.30
N GLY A 51 13.74 3.50 3.24
CA GLY A 51 14.18 2.87 1.99
C GLY A 51 13.01 2.65 1.02
N PRO A 52 11.97 1.89 1.41
CA PRO A 52 10.78 1.69 0.58
C PRO A 52 10.06 2.99 0.18
N LEU A 53 10.04 3.99 1.08
CA LEU A 53 9.46 5.30 0.81
C LEU A 53 10.24 6.06 -0.27
N ASN A 54 11.57 6.11 -0.16
CA ASN A 54 12.43 6.74 -1.17
C ASN A 54 12.29 6.05 -2.54
N GLU A 55 12.28 4.72 -2.56
CA GLU A 55 12.07 3.95 -3.80
C GLU A 55 10.73 4.31 -4.47
N ALA A 56 9.64 4.36 -3.68
CA ALA A 56 8.33 4.75 -4.18
C ALA A 56 8.31 6.20 -4.69
N MET A 57 8.91 7.14 -3.96
CA MET A 57 9.00 8.55 -4.36
C MET A 57 9.77 8.71 -5.68
N ARG A 58 10.93 8.06 -5.83
CA ARG A 58 11.70 8.05 -7.09
C ARG A 58 10.87 7.53 -8.26
N SER A 59 10.18 6.39 -8.07
CA SER A 59 9.36 5.79 -9.14
C SER A 59 8.21 6.70 -9.64
N ALA A 60 7.79 7.67 -8.83
CA ALA A 60 6.75 8.64 -9.16
C ALA A 60 7.28 10.05 -9.46
N GLY A 61 8.61 10.23 -9.58
CA GLY A 61 9.22 11.54 -9.82
C GLY A 61 8.99 12.54 -8.67
N ILE A 62 8.80 12.06 -7.44
CA ILE A 62 8.68 12.87 -6.22
C ILE A 62 10.10 13.14 -5.69
N ASN A 63 10.90 13.83 -6.50
CA ASN A 63 12.36 13.90 -6.39
C ASN A 63 12.91 15.28 -5.96
N THR A 64 12.04 16.28 -5.77
CA THR A 64 12.43 17.60 -5.24
C THR A 64 11.96 17.75 -3.78
N PRO A 65 12.63 18.58 -2.96
CA PRO A 65 12.19 18.87 -1.59
C PRO A 65 10.73 19.35 -1.54
N ALA A 66 10.29 20.15 -2.52
CA ALA A 66 8.91 20.62 -2.62
C ALA A 66 7.90 19.48 -2.82
N ARG A 67 8.17 18.56 -3.75
CA ARG A 67 7.33 17.38 -4.02
C ARG A 67 7.27 16.46 -2.81
N GLN A 68 8.43 16.19 -2.21
CA GLN A 68 8.54 15.36 -1.01
C GLN A 68 7.76 15.97 0.16
N ALA A 69 7.92 17.27 0.42
CA ALA A 69 7.21 17.95 1.50
C ALA A 69 5.69 17.82 1.36
N ALA A 70 5.16 18.06 0.16
CA ALA A 70 3.73 17.96 -0.10
C ALA A 70 3.22 16.52 0.03
N PHE A 71 3.95 15.54 -0.51
CA PHE A 71 3.61 14.12 -0.43
C PHE A 71 3.61 13.61 1.03
N LEU A 72 4.69 13.87 1.77
CA LEU A 72 4.85 13.46 3.17
C LEU A 72 3.81 14.10 4.08
N ALA A 73 3.43 15.35 3.85
CA ALA A 73 2.39 16.01 4.63
C ALA A 73 1.03 15.30 4.50
N GLN A 74 0.69 14.86 3.29
CA GLN A 74 -0.55 14.11 3.04
C GLN A 74 -0.49 12.74 3.72
N LEU A 75 0.62 12.01 3.54
CA LEU A 75 0.78 10.68 4.16
C LEU A 75 0.72 10.78 5.68
N GLY A 76 1.38 11.80 6.25
CA GLY A 76 1.37 12.04 7.69
C GLY A 76 -0.02 12.32 8.26
N HIS A 77 -0.91 12.94 7.48
CA HIS A 77 -2.31 13.08 7.88
C HIS A 77 -3.07 11.75 7.78
N GLU A 78 -3.03 11.11 6.61
CA GLU A 78 -3.85 9.91 6.31
C GLU A 78 -3.51 8.70 7.20
N SER A 79 -2.25 8.57 7.60
CA SER A 79 -1.74 7.42 8.37
C SER A 79 -1.44 7.74 9.83
N GLY A 80 -1.74 8.97 10.26
CA GLY A 80 -1.35 9.50 11.56
C GLY A 80 0.16 9.40 11.79
N ASN A 81 0.95 10.03 10.93
CA ASN A 81 2.42 10.05 10.92
C ASN A 81 3.05 8.66 10.70
N LEU A 82 2.52 7.90 9.73
CA LEU A 82 2.96 6.54 9.37
C LEU A 82 2.86 5.51 10.50
N ARG A 83 2.14 5.82 11.58
CA ARG A 83 1.92 4.87 12.67
C ARG A 83 0.99 3.74 12.27
N TRP A 84 0.06 4.02 11.33
CA TRP A 84 -1.01 3.11 10.93
C TRP A 84 -1.08 2.94 9.42
N PHE A 85 -0.97 1.69 8.95
CA PHE A 85 -1.14 1.31 7.53
C PHE A 85 -2.49 0.62 7.28
N ARG A 86 -3.27 0.40 8.32
CA ARG A 86 -4.59 -0.21 8.25
C ARG A 86 -5.60 0.67 8.97
N GLU A 87 -6.73 0.95 8.32
CA GLU A 87 -7.83 1.67 8.94
C GLU A 87 -8.45 0.85 10.09
N PHE A 88 -8.73 1.51 11.22
CA PHE A 88 -9.47 0.93 12.35
C PHE A 88 -10.98 0.83 12.09
N ALA A 89 -11.51 1.56 11.11
CA ALA A 89 -12.90 1.43 10.72
C ALA A 89 -13.18 0.02 10.18
N SER A 90 -14.42 -0.44 10.37
CA SER A 90 -14.85 -1.76 9.91
C SER A 90 -14.86 -1.87 8.39
N GLY A 91 -14.96 -0.75 7.67
CA GLY A 91 -15.16 -0.72 6.21
C GLY A 91 -16.62 -0.84 5.79
N LYS A 92 -17.53 -1.21 6.70
CA LYS A 92 -18.94 -1.52 6.38
C LYS A 92 -19.71 -0.41 5.67
N ALA A 93 -19.31 0.85 5.89
CA ALA A 93 -19.93 2.01 5.26
C ALA A 93 -19.73 2.07 3.73
N TYR A 94 -18.84 1.23 3.17
CA TYR A 94 -18.52 1.22 1.75
C TYR A 94 -19.33 0.21 0.93
N GLU A 95 -20.27 -0.52 1.54
CA GLU A 95 -21.04 -1.55 0.83
C GLU A 95 -21.90 -0.94 -0.27
N GLY A 96 -21.85 -1.56 -1.45
CA GLY A 96 -22.62 -1.11 -2.62
C GLY A 96 -22.21 0.25 -3.21
N ARG A 97 -21.11 0.85 -2.74
CA ARG A 97 -20.57 2.11 -3.30
C ARG A 97 -20.03 1.91 -4.71
N ARG A 98 -20.91 2.13 -5.70
CA ARG A 98 -20.60 1.98 -7.13
C ARG A 98 -19.45 2.87 -7.61
N ASP A 99 -19.33 4.06 -7.05
CA ASP A 99 -18.23 5.00 -7.33
C ASP A 99 -16.86 4.46 -6.89
N LEU A 100 -16.84 3.54 -5.92
CA LEU A 100 -15.64 2.83 -5.45
C LEU A 100 -15.44 1.48 -6.15
N GLY A 101 -16.34 1.10 -7.07
CA GLY A 101 -16.38 -0.21 -7.71
C GLY A 101 -16.86 -1.35 -6.81
N ASN A 102 -17.36 -1.03 -5.61
CA ASN A 102 -17.90 -2.00 -4.65
C ASN A 102 -19.28 -2.45 -5.13
N THR A 103 -19.30 -3.53 -5.91
CA THR A 103 -20.49 -4.01 -6.64
C THR A 103 -20.82 -5.46 -6.31
N GLN A 104 -19.95 -6.13 -5.57
CA GLN A 104 -20.13 -7.50 -5.11
C GLN A 104 -20.38 -7.50 -3.60
N PRO A 105 -21.19 -8.43 -3.07
CA PRO A 105 -21.38 -8.57 -1.63
C PRO A 105 -20.06 -8.74 -0.87
N GLY A 106 -19.87 -7.95 0.20
CA GLY A 106 -18.67 -8.00 1.05
C GLY A 106 -17.48 -7.20 0.54
N ASP A 107 -17.66 -6.39 -0.51
CA ASP A 107 -16.63 -5.49 -1.02
C ASP A 107 -16.24 -4.40 -0.01
N ASP A 108 -17.16 -4.02 0.87
CA ASP A 108 -16.97 -3.04 1.93
C ASP A 108 -15.78 -3.32 2.85
N VAL A 109 -15.80 -4.45 3.55
CA VAL A 109 -14.78 -4.88 4.50
C VAL A 109 -13.54 -5.34 3.74
N ARG A 110 -13.73 -6.00 2.58
CA ARG A 110 -12.62 -6.50 1.77
C ARG A 110 -11.74 -5.35 1.27
N TYR A 111 -12.33 -4.27 0.75
CA TYR A 111 -11.62 -3.14 0.15
C TYR A 111 -11.66 -1.87 1.01
N LYS A 112 -11.65 -2.01 2.34
CA LYS A 112 -11.47 -0.88 3.27
C LYS A 112 -10.12 -0.17 3.10
N GLY A 113 -9.95 0.98 3.75
CA GLY A 113 -8.72 1.78 3.69
C GLY A 113 -7.47 1.02 4.13
N ARG A 114 -6.44 1.02 3.27
CA ARG A 114 -5.10 0.48 3.55
C ARG A 114 -3.99 1.31 2.96
N GLY A 115 -2.80 1.10 3.49
CA GLY A 115 -1.59 1.83 3.14
C GLY A 115 -1.59 3.25 3.68
N PRO A 116 -0.49 3.99 3.45
CA PRO A 116 -0.27 5.29 4.05
C PRO A 116 -1.08 6.41 3.40
N ILE A 117 -1.71 6.17 2.24
CA ILE A 117 -2.68 7.08 1.60
C ILE A 117 -4.14 6.60 1.73
N GLN A 118 -4.39 5.48 2.42
CA GLN A 118 -5.72 4.89 2.61
C GLN A 118 -6.48 4.59 1.30
N ILE A 119 -5.88 3.82 0.38
CA ILE A 119 -6.59 3.38 -0.82
C ILE A 119 -7.82 2.54 -0.43
N THR A 120 -8.97 2.86 -1.02
CA THR A 120 -10.28 2.32 -0.62
C THR A 120 -11.10 1.98 -1.85
N GLY A 121 -11.82 0.86 -1.84
CA GLY A 121 -12.73 0.44 -2.90
C GLY A 121 -12.10 -0.46 -3.97
N ARG A 122 -12.85 -1.49 -4.40
CA ARG A 122 -12.41 -2.51 -5.36
C ARG A 122 -11.75 -1.92 -6.61
N ALA A 123 -12.35 -0.86 -7.18
CA ALA A 123 -11.83 -0.24 -8.39
C ALA A 123 -10.41 0.31 -8.19
N ASN A 124 -10.12 0.92 -7.04
CA ASN A 124 -8.81 1.47 -6.73
C ASN A 124 -7.78 0.35 -6.50
N TYR A 125 -8.14 -0.72 -5.78
CA TYR A 125 -7.26 -1.88 -5.60
C TYR A 125 -6.91 -2.54 -6.94
N ARG A 126 -7.89 -2.73 -7.82
CA ARG A 126 -7.66 -3.26 -9.18
C ARG A 126 -6.74 -2.35 -9.98
N ALA A 127 -7.01 -1.04 -10.00
CA ALA A 127 -6.24 -0.08 -10.79
C ALA A 127 -4.79 0.03 -10.29
N ALA A 128 -4.60 0.13 -8.98
CA ALA A 128 -3.28 0.14 -8.35
C ALA A 128 -2.55 -1.18 -8.62
N GLY A 129 -3.22 -2.31 -8.43
CA GLY A 129 -2.62 -3.63 -8.63
C GLY A 129 -2.11 -3.82 -10.05
N LYS A 130 -2.93 -3.46 -11.04
CA LYS A 130 -2.54 -3.47 -12.46
C LYS A 130 -1.33 -2.58 -12.74
N ALA A 131 -1.31 -1.36 -12.20
CA ALA A 131 -0.22 -0.41 -12.43
C ALA A 131 1.09 -0.84 -11.75
N LEU A 132 1.00 -1.54 -10.62
CA LEU A 132 2.15 -1.95 -9.82
C LEU A 132 2.63 -3.38 -10.12
N GLY A 133 1.90 -4.15 -10.94
CA GLY A 133 2.17 -5.56 -11.18
C GLY A 133 1.98 -6.43 -9.92
N VAL A 134 1.06 -6.05 -9.04
CA VAL A 134 0.76 -6.75 -7.78
C VAL A 134 -0.74 -7.08 -7.75
N ASP A 135 -1.12 -8.31 -7.39
CA ASP A 135 -2.53 -8.70 -7.33
C ASP A 135 -3.24 -8.17 -6.07
N LEU A 136 -3.45 -6.85 -6.05
CA LEU A 136 -4.11 -6.13 -4.96
C LEU A 136 -5.63 -6.32 -4.94
N GLU A 137 -6.27 -6.71 -6.05
CA GLU A 137 -7.70 -6.97 -6.05
C GLU A 137 -8.02 -8.26 -5.30
N ASN A 138 -7.29 -9.35 -5.57
CA ASN A 138 -7.53 -10.57 -4.84
C ASN A 138 -6.89 -10.55 -3.44
N ASN A 139 -5.79 -9.82 -3.26
CA ASN A 139 -5.03 -9.75 -2.01
C ASN A 139 -4.89 -8.31 -1.48
N PRO A 140 -5.99 -7.62 -1.11
CA PRO A 140 -5.96 -6.22 -0.70
C PRO A 140 -5.10 -5.96 0.55
N GLN A 141 -4.93 -6.96 1.42
CA GLN A 141 -4.06 -6.90 2.60
C GLN A 141 -2.59 -6.61 2.27
N LEU A 142 -2.14 -6.91 1.04
CA LEU A 142 -0.77 -6.59 0.60
C LEU A 142 -0.50 -5.07 0.66
N ALA A 143 -1.51 -4.21 0.56
CA ALA A 143 -1.34 -2.77 0.70
C ALA A 143 -0.97 -2.33 2.14
N GLU A 144 -1.05 -3.22 3.13
CA GLU A 144 -0.60 -2.97 4.52
C GLU A 144 0.91 -3.16 4.68
N ASP A 145 1.57 -3.90 3.78
CA ASP A 145 3.03 -4.03 3.74
C ASP A 145 3.68 -2.69 3.35
N PRO A 146 4.69 -2.18 4.07
CA PRO A 146 5.30 -0.88 3.76
C PRO A 146 5.82 -0.74 2.32
N ARG A 147 6.45 -1.79 1.76
CA ARG A 147 7.00 -1.75 0.39
C ARG A 147 5.91 -1.59 -0.64
N ILE A 148 4.77 -2.24 -0.45
CA ILE A 148 3.62 -2.14 -1.36
C ILE A 148 2.79 -0.88 -1.06
N GLY A 149 2.58 -0.56 0.21
CA GLY A 149 1.82 0.61 0.66
C GLY A 149 2.41 1.93 0.18
N PHE A 150 3.73 2.11 0.23
CA PHE A 150 4.33 3.32 -0.34
C PHE A 150 4.20 3.37 -1.86
N ARG A 151 4.31 2.23 -2.56
CA ARG A 151 4.07 2.15 -4.01
C ARG A 151 2.63 2.49 -4.37
N THR A 152 1.64 2.08 -3.58
CA THR A 152 0.24 2.48 -3.81
C THR A 152 0.02 3.97 -3.56
N ALA A 153 0.69 4.57 -2.56
CA ALA A 153 0.65 6.02 -2.34
C ALA A 153 1.29 6.81 -3.49
N ALA A 154 2.46 6.37 -3.97
CA ALA A 154 3.14 6.97 -5.10
C ALA A 154 2.33 6.83 -6.40
N TRP A 155 1.72 5.66 -6.64
CA TRP A 155 0.78 5.46 -7.75
C TRP A 155 -0.41 6.42 -7.65
N PHE A 156 -1.05 6.53 -6.48
CA PHE A 156 -2.21 7.39 -6.29
C PHE A 156 -1.90 8.86 -6.56
N TRP A 157 -0.70 9.29 -6.14
CA TRP A 157 -0.18 10.62 -6.36
C TRP A 157 0.07 10.89 -7.85
N ASN A 158 0.78 9.99 -8.54
CA ASN A 158 1.11 10.14 -9.95
C ASN A 158 -0.13 10.05 -10.85
N SER A 159 -1.06 9.13 -10.56
CA SER A 159 -2.30 8.96 -11.32
C SER A 159 -3.21 10.20 -11.30
N ARG A 160 -2.97 11.14 -10.36
CA ARG A 160 -3.69 12.42 -10.23
C ARG A 160 -2.85 13.62 -10.67
N ASN A 161 -1.67 13.36 -11.23
CA ASN A 161 -0.69 14.35 -11.69
C ASN A 161 -0.44 15.45 -10.64
N LEU A 162 -0.10 15.04 -9.41
CA LEU A 162 -0.02 15.96 -8.26
C LEU A 162 1.32 16.71 -8.15
N ASN A 163 2.39 16.22 -8.80
CA ASN A 163 3.70 16.90 -8.81
C ASN A 163 3.59 18.36 -9.27
N GLN A 164 2.84 18.63 -10.35
CA GLN A 164 2.68 19.98 -10.89
C GLN A 164 2.12 21.01 -9.90
N TYR A 165 1.42 20.56 -8.86
CA TYR A 165 0.88 21.44 -7.81
C TYR A 165 1.90 21.62 -6.70
N ALA A 166 2.64 20.56 -6.35
CA ALA A 166 3.72 20.66 -5.37
C ALA A 166 4.85 21.57 -5.89
N ASP A 167 5.13 21.54 -7.18
CA ASP A 167 6.14 22.38 -7.85
C ASP A 167 5.85 23.89 -7.73
N ARG A 168 4.60 24.29 -7.47
CA ARG A 168 4.23 25.71 -7.30
C ARG A 168 4.61 26.26 -5.93
N GLN A 169 4.88 25.39 -4.96
CA GLN A 169 5.31 25.75 -3.60
C GLN A 169 4.40 26.76 -2.88
N SER A 170 3.12 26.81 -3.25
CA SER A 170 2.14 27.74 -2.71
C SER A 170 1.01 27.02 -1.95
N GLN A 171 0.39 27.72 -1.01
CA GLN A 171 -0.67 27.14 -0.18
C GLN A 171 -1.93 26.81 -1.01
N ASP A 172 -2.30 27.63 -1.98
CA ASP A 172 -3.43 27.38 -2.88
C ASP A 172 -3.21 26.11 -3.73
N ALA A 173 -1.98 25.86 -4.18
CA ALA A 173 -1.65 24.64 -4.89
C ALA A 173 -1.69 23.40 -3.98
N PHE A 174 -1.23 23.52 -2.73
CA PHE A 174 -1.35 22.47 -1.74
C PHE A 174 -2.82 22.17 -1.35
N ASP A 175 -3.68 23.19 -1.38
CA ASP A 175 -5.12 23.03 -1.18
C ASP A 175 -5.75 22.21 -2.31
N VAL A 176 -5.31 22.40 -3.57
CA VAL A 176 -5.72 21.56 -4.70
C VAL A 176 -5.31 20.11 -4.49
N ILE A 177 -4.09 19.84 -4.01
CA ILE A 177 -3.62 18.49 -3.66
C ILE A 177 -4.54 17.88 -2.60
N THR A 178 -4.79 18.60 -1.51
CA THR A 178 -5.66 18.16 -0.41
C THR A 178 -7.05 17.77 -0.92
N ARG A 179 -7.68 18.62 -1.76
CA ARG A 179 -8.99 18.34 -2.32
C ARG A 179 -8.99 17.11 -3.24
N ARG A 180 -7.92 16.88 -4.01
CA ARG A 180 -7.82 15.73 -4.92
C ARG A 180 -7.58 14.40 -4.20
N ILE A 181 -6.96 14.44 -3.03
CA ILE A 181 -6.73 13.25 -2.19
C ILE A 181 -7.99 12.91 -1.40
N ASN A 182 -8.56 13.88 -0.70
CA ASN A 182 -9.62 13.65 0.28
C ASN A 182 -11.05 13.92 -0.25
N GLY A 183 -11.19 14.45 -1.47
CA GLY A 183 -12.48 14.87 -2.02
C GLY A 183 -13.07 16.12 -1.34
N GLY A 184 -12.30 16.78 -0.48
CA GLY A 184 -12.68 17.94 0.34
C GLY A 184 -11.55 18.37 1.28
N TYR A 185 -11.86 19.22 2.26
CA TYR A 185 -10.86 19.85 3.15
C TYR A 185 -10.86 19.33 4.59
N ASN A 186 -11.41 18.13 4.82
CA ASN A 186 -11.33 17.51 6.15
C ASN A 186 -9.86 17.35 6.56
N GLY A 187 -9.53 17.81 7.77
CA GLY A 187 -8.17 17.76 8.29
C GLY A 187 -7.20 18.80 7.73
N LYS A 188 -7.68 19.81 6.96
CA LYS A 188 -6.81 20.79 6.29
C LYS A 188 -5.80 21.46 7.23
N ALA A 189 -6.22 21.92 8.41
CA ALA A 189 -5.32 22.59 9.34
C ALA A 189 -4.12 21.72 9.78
N ASP A 190 -4.35 20.41 9.96
CA ASP A 190 -3.28 19.46 10.29
C ASP A 190 -2.38 19.18 9.07
N ARG A 191 -2.95 19.03 7.87
CA ARG A 191 -2.19 18.89 6.62
C ARG A 191 -1.30 20.11 6.36
N ASP A 192 -1.83 21.32 6.54
CA ASP A 192 -1.10 22.58 6.38
C ASP A 192 0.05 22.71 7.39
N ALA A 193 -0.18 22.28 8.64
CA ALA A 193 0.87 22.26 9.66
C ALA A 193 2.00 21.28 9.30
N LYS A 194 1.65 20.08 8.82
CA LYS A 194 2.64 19.08 8.36
C LYS A 194 3.39 19.56 7.14
N TYR A 195 2.72 20.20 6.18
CA TYR A 195 3.36 20.73 4.98
C TYR A 195 4.40 21.79 5.32
N ARG A 196 4.05 22.77 6.16
CA ARG A 196 5.01 23.77 6.66
C ARG A 196 6.15 23.16 7.46
N ALA A 197 5.91 22.09 8.21
CA ALA A 197 6.97 21.39 8.92
C ALA A 197 7.94 20.69 7.96
N ALA A 198 7.41 19.95 6.98
CA ALA A 198 8.20 19.24 5.99
C ALA A 198 9.03 20.19 5.11
N GLN A 199 8.45 21.31 4.67
CA GLN A 199 9.18 22.35 3.92
C GLN A 199 10.37 22.89 4.72
N ARG A 200 10.19 23.17 6.02
CA ARG A 200 11.29 23.65 6.88
C ARG A 200 12.39 22.61 7.06
N ILE A 201 12.03 21.35 7.29
CA ILE A 201 13.01 20.28 7.54
C ILE A 201 13.81 19.98 6.27
N LEU A 202 13.14 19.83 5.13
CA LEU A 202 13.80 19.52 3.86
C LEU A 202 14.54 20.73 3.27
N GLY A 203 14.09 21.95 3.59
CA GLY A 203 14.77 23.19 3.18
C GLY A 203 16.05 23.49 3.97
N ARG A 204 16.17 23.04 5.24
CA ARG A 204 17.40 23.18 6.04
C ARG A 204 18.58 22.45 5.41
N ASN A 205 18.34 21.25 4.90
CA ASN A 205 19.39 20.34 4.42
C ASN A 205 19.62 20.41 2.89
N GLY A 206 18.90 21.30 2.19
CA GLY A 206 19.03 21.55 0.74
C GLY A 206 19.97 22.71 0.40
N LEU A 207 20.38 23.50 1.40
CA LEU A 207 21.50 24.42 1.31
C LEU A 207 22.71 23.68 1.86
N ASN A 208 23.84 23.70 1.14
CA ASN A 208 25.10 23.15 1.62
C ASN A 208 25.45 23.77 2.98
N ASP A 209 25.18 23.06 4.08
CA ASP A 209 25.70 23.38 5.41
C ASP A 209 27.21 23.10 5.41
N THR A 210 27.97 24.00 4.78
CA THR A 210 29.28 24.36 5.30
C THR A 210 29.02 24.97 6.67
N PRO A 211 29.69 24.55 7.76
CA PRO A 211 29.48 25.16 9.07
C PRO A 211 29.97 26.61 9.00
N SER A 212 29.07 27.53 8.66
CA SER A 212 29.32 28.95 8.80
C SER A 212 29.34 29.22 10.28
N GLN A 213 30.55 29.41 10.79
CA GLN A 213 30.79 29.99 12.10
C GLN A 213 29.88 31.21 12.25
N GLN A 214 29.05 31.21 13.29
CA GLN A 214 28.42 32.44 13.75
C GLN A 214 29.52 33.47 13.98
N PRO A 215 29.36 34.74 13.56
CA PRO A 215 30.29 35.78 13.94
C PRO A 215 30.23 35.94 15.46
N THR A 216 31.26 35.47 16.15
CA THR A 216 31.50 35.85 17.54
C THR A 216 31.80 37.34 17.54
N THR A 217 30.95 38.12 18.20
CA THR A 217 31.24 39.50 18.59
C THR A 217 32.60 39.57 19.29
N PRO A 218 33.47 40.54 18.95
CA PRO A 218 34.79 40.63 19.58
C PRO A 218 34.66 40.99 21.06
N VAL A 219 35.24 40.18 21.93
CA VAL A 219 35.45 40.48 23.35
C VAL A 219 36.69 41.36 23.46
N GLU A 220 36.48 42.63 23.79
CA GLU A 220 37.53 43.56 24.21
C GLU A 220 38.00 43.21 25.63
N ARG A 221 39.31 43.33 25.90
CA ARG A 221 39.98 42.98 27.17
C ARG A 221 40.78 44.21 27.64
N PRO A 222 41.25 44.26 28.91
CA PRO A 222 40.55 44.54 30.17
C PRO A 222 40.95 45.91 30.76
N SER A 223 40.17 46.45 31.70
CA SER A 223 40.62 47.52 32.60
C SER A 223 40.30 47.20 34.06
N THR A 224 41.12 47.72 34.96
CA THR A 224 41.52 47.20 36.26
C THR A 224 40.72 47.72 37.47
N ARG A 225 40.45 46.80 38.43
CA ARG A 225 40.20 46.95 39.90
C ARG A 225 38.86 47.57 40.37
N PRO A 226 38.43 47.37 41.65
CA PRO A 226 39.01 46.57 42.76
C PRO A 226 38.06 45.52 43.38
N VAL A 227 38.64 44.70 44.27
CA VAL A 227 38.08 43.54 44.99
C VAL A 227 36.81 43.87 45.79
N GLU A 228 35.70 43.18 45.51
CA GLU A 228 34.51 43.16 46.37
C GLU A 228 34.41 41.86 47.19
N ARG A 229 33.95 42.05 48.43
CA ARG A 229 33.83 41.14 49.57
C ARG A 229 32.93 39.90 49.27
N PRO A 230 33.15 38.74 49.91
CA PRO A 230 32.32 37.56 49.63
C PRO A 230 30.87 37.78 50.09
N THR A 231 29.92 37.64 49.17
CA THR A 231 28.49 37.66 49.48
C THR A 231 28.01 36.30 49.99
N ARG A 232 27.07 36.34 50.93
CA ARG A 232 26.50 35.22 51.69
C ARG A 232 25.85 34.17 50.77
N PRO A 233 25.86 32.86 51.13
CA PRO A 233 25.28 31.82 50.27
C PRO A 233 23.77 32.01 50.09
N THR A 234 23.33 31.96 48.83
CA THR A 234 21.91 32.04 48.45
C THR A 234 21.17 30.76 48.85
N ARG A 235 19.99 30.92 49.46
CA ARG A 235 19.11 29.82 49.88
C ARG A 235 18.63 29.01 48.67
N PRO A 236 18.57 27.66 48.74
CA PRO A 236 18.15 26.84 47.61
C PRO A 236 16.68 27.09 47.25
N SER A 237 16.41 27.14 45.93
CA SER A 237 15.09 27.34 45.35
C SER A 237 14.16 26.14 45.65
N ARG A 238 12.88 26.42 45.92
CA ARG A 238 11.86 25.40 46.17
C ARG A 238 11.61 24.53 44.92
N PRO A 239 11.33 23.22 45.08
CA PRO A 239 11.06 22.34 43.96
C PRO A 239 9.76 22.72 43.23
N ILE A 240 9.80 22.64 41.89
CA ILE A 240 8.67 22.93 41.02
C ILE A 240 7.63 21.81 41.16
N ARG A 241 6.38 22.19 41.42
CA ARG A 241 5.25 21.25 41.54
C ARG A 241 4.91 20.65 40.17
N PRO A 242 4.69 19.33 40.05
CA PRO A 242 4.35 18.72 38.77
C PRO A 242 3.02 19.25 38.22
N THR A 243 3.01 19.59 36.94
CA THR A 243 1.82 20.04 36.21
C THR A 243 0.81 18.91 36.06
N ARG A 244 -0.46 19.21 36.34
CA ARG A 244 -1.58 18.27 36.25
C ARG A 244 -1.72 17.73 34.81
N PRO A 245 -1.96 16.43 34.60
CA PRO A 245 -2.14 15.87 33.26
C PRO A 245 -3.33 16.51 32.55
N THR A 246 -3.13 16.86 31.28
CA THR A 246 -4.17 17.42 30.40
C THR A 246 -5.24 16.37 30.12
N ARG A 247 -6.50 16.80 30.20
CA ARG A 247 -7.67 15.94 29.98
C ARG A 247 -7.68 15.40 28.54
N PRO A 248 -7.96 14.10 28.31
CA PRO A 248 -8.04 13.56 26.96
C PRO A 248 -9.13 14.26 26.13
N TYR A 249 -8.84 14.49 24.85
CA TYR A 249 -9.76 15.09 23.90
C TYR A 249 -11.06 14.26 23.80
N ARG A 250 -12.20 14.93 23.97
CA ARG A 250 -13.52 14.31 23.77
C ARG A 250 -13.74 14.06 22.27
N PRO A 251 -14.21 12.88 21.84
CA PRO A 251 -14.54 12.65 20.44
C PRO A 251 -15.61 13.64 19.98
N THR A 252 -15.37 14.33 18.87
CA THR A 252 -16.36 15.20 18.25
C THR A 252 -17.49 14.35 17.66
N ARG A 253 -18.74 14.78 17.88
CA ARG A 253 -19.92 14.12 17.33
C ARG A 253 -19.86 14.15 15.80
N PRO A 254 -20.19 13.06 15.09
CA PRO A 254 -20.16 13.05 13.63
C PRO A 254 -21.07 14.15 13.07
N THR A 255 -20.54 14.94 12.15
CA THR A 255 -21.27 16.00 11.46
C THR A 255 -22.32 15.38 10.54
N ARG A 256 -23.50 16.00 10.49
CA ARG A 256 -24.61 15.60 9.62
C ARG A 256 -24.12 15.67 8.16
N PRO A 257 -24.36 14.64 7.33
CA PRO A 257 -23.89 14.64 5.95
C PRO A 257 -24.52 15.82 5.18
N TYR A 258 -23.68 16.52 4.41
CA TYR A 258 -24.12 17.63 3.56
C TYR A 258 -25.14 17.13 2.53
N ARG A 259 -26.21 17.91 2.34
CA ARG A 259 -27.19 17.71 1.27
C ARG A 259 -26.47 17.91 -0.07
N PRO A 260 -26.59 17.00 -1.05
CA PRO A 260 -25.94 17.15 -2.34
C PRO A 260 -26.39 18.45 -3.02
N THR A 261 -25.42 19.23 -3.50
CA THR A 261 -25.70 20.35 -4.39
C THR A 261 -26.28 19.82 -5.70
N ARG A 262 -27.26 20.54 -6.26
CA ARG A 262 -27.96 20.15 -7.49
C ARG A 262 -26.93 19.99 -8.62
N PRO A 263 -26.90 18.86 -9.34
CA PRO A 263 -25.89 18.62 -10.36
C PRO A 263 -26.00 19.66 -11.49
N TYR A 264 -24.84 20.10 -12.00
CA TYR A 264 -24.76 20.96 -13.17
C TYR A 264 -25.48 20.30 -14.35
N ARG A 265 -26.29 21.09 -15.06
CA ARG A 265 -27.00 20.65 -16.27
C ARG A 265 -25.97 20.33 -17.36
N PRO A 266 -25.92 19.10 -17.89
CA PRO A 266 -24.97 18.76 -18.95
C PRO A 266 -25.21 19.61 -20.20
N ASN A 267 -24.13 20.04 -20.86
CA ASN A 267 -24.21 20.67 -22.17
C ASN A 267 -24.86 19.70 -23.18
N ARG A 268 -25.70 20.25 -24.07
CA ARG A 268 -26.43 19.46 -25.07
C ARG A 268 -25.44 18.69 -25.96
N PRO A 269 -25.60 17.36 -26.14
CA PRO A 269 -24.72 16.58 -27.00
C PRO A 269 -24.76 17.13 -28.43
N THR A 270 -23.58 17.27 -29.04
CA THR A 270 -23.45 17.51 -30.48
C THR A 270 -24.02 16.32 -31.26
N ARG A 271 -24.73 16.61 -32.35
CA ARG A 271 -25.42 15.59 -33.16
C ARG A 271 -24.39 14.62 -33.75
N PRO A 272 -24.57 13.29 -33.62
CA PRO A 272 -23.64 12.32 -34.20
C PRO A 272 -23.58 12.47 -35.72
N THR A 273 -22.37 12.46 -36.27
CA THR A 273 -22.14 12.31 -37.71
C THR A 273 -22.66 10.95 -38.18
N ARG A 274 -23.33 10.94 -39.34
CA ARG A 274 -23.95 9.74 -39.92
C ARG A 274 -22.88 8.65 -40.14
N PRO A 275 -23.10 7.41 -39.66
CA PRO A 275 -22.13 6.34 -39.82
C PRO A 275 -21.95 6.00 -41.31
N THR A 276 -20.70 5.82 -41.72
CA THR A 276 -20.33 5.31 -43.04
C THR A 276 -20.80 3.85 -43.19
N ARG A 277 -21.25 3.51 -44.40
CA ARG A 277 -21.83 2.19 -44.70
C ARG A 277 -20.75 1.10 -44.50
N PRO A 278 -21.03 0.03 -43.73
CA PRO A 278 -20.05 -1.02 -43.50
C PRO A 278 -19.75 -1.78 -44.80
N TYR A 279 -18.48 -2.15 -44.97
CA TYR A 279 -18.03 -2.99 -46.08
C TYR A 279 -18.67 -4.37 -46.01
N ARG A 280 -19.06 -4.91 -47.18
CA ARG A 280 -19.68 -6.23 -47.30
C ARG A 280 -18.66 -7.31 -46.93
N PRO A 281 -18.94 -8.18 -45.95
CA PRO A 281 -17.99 -9.22 -45.55
C PRO A 281 -17.78 -10.22 -46.69
N THR A 282 -16.52 -10.57 -46.93
CA THR A 282 -16.11 -11.63 -47.85
C THR A 282 -16.53 -13.00 -47.33
N ARG A 283 -16.98 -13.87 -48.23
CA ARG A 283 -17.53 -15.19 -47.90
C ARG A 283 -16.50 -16.06 -47.15
N PRO A 284 -16.86 -16.69 -46.02
CA PRO A 284 -15.92 -17.47 -45.23
C PRO A 284 -15.45 -18.73 -45.98
N TYR A 285 -14.18 -19.09 -45.78
CA TYR A 285 -13.55 -20.26 -46.37
C TYR A 285 -14.14 -21.56 -45.79
N ARG A 286 -14.35 -22.57 -46.65
CA ARG A 286 -14.92 -23.86 -46.25
C ARG A 286 -13.87 -24.69 -45.51
N PRO A 287 -14.12 -25.18 -44.28
CA PRO A 287 -13.17 -26.00 -43.56
C PRO A 287 -12.92 -27.34 -44.28
N SER A 288 -11.66 -27.77 -44.34
CA SER A 288 -11.26 -29.10 -44.79
C SER A 288 -11.71 -30.17 -43.79
N ARG A 289 -12.11 -31.35 -44.30
CA ARG A 289 -12.61 -32.47 -43.48
C ARG A 289 -11.53 -33.00 -42.52
N PRO A 290 -11.91 -33.39 -41.28
CA PRO A 290 -10.96 -33.92 -40.30
C PRO A 290 -10.43 -35.29 -40.73
N THR A 291 -9.14 -35.52 -40.47
CA THR A 291 -8.46 -36.80 -40.69
C THR A 291 -8.85 -37.83 -39.63
N ARG A 292 -8.90 -39.10 -40.04
CA ARG A 292 -9.38 -40.23 -39.22
C ARG A 292 -8.41 -40.50 -38.05
N PRO A 293 -8.89 -40.73 -36.82
CA PRO A 293 -8.02 -40.95 -35.67
C PRO A 293 -7.27 -42.29 -35.74
N TYR A 294 -6.03 -42.31 -35.25
CA TYR A 294 -5.18 -43.48 -35.19
C TYR A 294 -5.66 -44.52 -34.16
N ARG A 295 -5.46 -45.80 -34.49
CA ARG A 295 -5.86 -46.95 -33.66
C ARG A 295 -4.90 -47.12 -32.48
N PRO A 296 -5.41 -47.26 -31.23
CA PRO A 296 -4.54 -47.41 -30.06
C PRO A 296 -3.81 -48.76 -30.01
N TYR A 297 -2.59 -48.73 -29.50
CA TYR A 297 -1.72 -49.90 -29.33
C TYR A 297 -2.23 -50.86 -28.24
N ARG A 298 -2.05 -52.17 -28.47
CA ARG A 298 -2.47 -53.24 -27.55
C ARG A 298 -1.39 -53.47 -26.48
N PRO A 299 -1.71 -53.50 -25.18
CA PRO A 299 -0.72 -53.72 -24.13
C PRO A 299 -0.23 -55.18 -24.09
N SER A 300 1.05 -55.34 -23.73
CA SER A 300 1.74 -56.63 -23.57
C SER A 300 1.32 -57.37 -22.29
N ARG A 301 1.33 -58.71 -22.35
CA ARG A 301 0.92 -59.60 -21.25
C ARG A 301 1.88 -59.54 -20.04
N PRO A 302 1.38 -59.62 -18.80
CA PRO A 302 2.22 -59.63 -17.60
C PRO A 302 2.96 -60.96 -17.38
N TYR A 303 4.14 -60.89 -16.75
CA TYR A 303 5.02 -62.02 -16.43
C TYR A 303 4.50 -62.88 -15.27
N ARG A 304 4.81 -64.19 -15.31
CA ARG A 304 4.38 -65.21 -14.34
C ARG A 304 5.36 -65.32 -13.15
N PRO A 305 4.92 -65.36 -11.88
CA PRO A 305 5.82 -65.49 -10.73
C PRO A 305 6.43 -66.89 -10.59
N THR A 306 7.69 -66.96 -10.16
CA THR A 306 8.42 -68.19 -9.80
C THR A 306 8.08 -68.69 -8.38
N ARG A 307 8.21 -70.01 -8.17
CA ARG A 307 7.72 -70.75 -6.99
C ARG A 307 8.76 -70.75 -5.84
N PRO A 308 8.37 -70.65 -4.55
CA PRO A 308 9.32 -70.61 -3.42
C PRO A 308 9.89 -72.00 -3.06
N SER A 309 11.13 -72.02 -2.56
CA SER A 309 11.86 -73.21 -2.09
C SER A 309 11.47 -73.67 -0.67
N ARG A 310 11.60 -74.99 -0.41
CA ARG A 310 11.17 -75.70 0.82
C ARG A 310 12.03 -75.35 2.07
N PRO A 311 11.44 -75.29 3.28
CA PRO A 311 12.18 -75.05 4.52
C PRO A 311 12.78 -76.33 5.16
N TYR A 312 13.89 -76.15 5.90
CA TYR A 312 14.69 -77.19 6.59
C TYR A 312 14.12 -77.56 7.98
N ARG A 313 14.34 -78.80 8.44
CA ARG A 313 13.74 -79.41 9.65
C ARG A 313 14.79 -79.71 10.74
N PRO A 314 14.59 -79.33 12.02
CA PRO A 314 15.40 -79.82 13.14
C PRO A 314 14.78 -81.04 13.86
N SER A 315 15.64 -81.83 14.52
CA SER A 315 15.39 -83.15 15.11
C SER A 315 15.00 -83.17 16.60
N TYR A 316 14.19 -84.19 16.91
CA TYR A 316 13.57 -84.74 18.13
C TYR A 316 14.09 -84.48 19.55
N SER A 317 13.13 -84.42 20.49
CA SER A 317 13.06 -85.22 21.74
C SER A 317 11.60 -85.34 22.23
N ARG A 318 11.17 -86.55 22.67
CA ARG A 318 9.86 -86.96 23.24
C ARG A 318 10.13 -87.64 24.60
N PRO A 319 9.14 -88.10 25.40
CA PRO A 319 7.84 -87.53 25.80
C PRO A 319 7.53 -87.76 27.31
N SER A 320 6.42 -87.22 27.85
CA SER A 320 5.49 -88.03 28.68
C SER A 320 4.23 -87.27 29.13
N TYR A 321 3.12 -88.01 29.09
CA TYR A 321 1.88 -87.90 29.87
C TYR A 321 0.66 -87.14 29.30
N ARG A 322 -0.40 -87.94 29.07
CA ARG A 322 -1.85 -87.67 28.86
C ARG A 322 -2.54 -88.08 30.20
N PRO A 323 -3.79 -87.71 30.56
CA PRO A 323 -4.96 -87.85 29.68
C PRO A 323 -6.14 -86.86 29.82
N SER A 324 -6.89 -86.76 28.71
CA SER A 324 -8.35 -86.56 28.52
C SER A 324 -9.19 -85.66 29.45
N TYR A 325 -9.89 -84.67 28.86
CA TYR A 325 -11.36 -84.58 28.86
C TYR A 325 -11.88 -83.53 27.82
N ARG A 326 -13.01 -83.86 27.16
CA ARG A 326 -13.94 -82.99 26.35
C ARG A 326 -15.33 -83.24 27.01
N PRO A 327 -16.41 -82.43 26.87
CA PRO A 327 -16.75 -81.63 25.68
C PRO A 327 -17.54 -80.30 25.88
N SER A 328 -17.68 -79.61 24.74
CA SER A 328 -18.81 -78.79 24.25
C SER A 328 -19.30 -77.57 25.03
N TYR A 329 -19.21 -76.38 24.40
CA TYR A 329 -20.37 -75.48 24.30
C TYR A 329 -20.22 -74.49 23.12
N ARG A 330 -21.33 -74.24 22.43
CA ARG A 330 -21.52 -73.30 21.32
C ARG A 330 -22.29 -72.09 21.86
N PRO A 331 -22.00 -70.85 21.42
CA PRO A 331 -23.03 -69.83 21.47
C PRO A 331 -23.37 -69.25 20.10
N SER A 332 -24.61 -68.79 20.06
CA SER A 332 -25.45 -68.33 18.98
C SER A 332 -25.22 -66.86 18.59
N ARG A 333 -25.75 -66.54 17.40
CA ARG A 333 -25.77 -65.28 16.67
C ARG A 333 -26.33 -64.11 17.48
N SER A 334 -25.76 -62.91 17.27
CA SER A 334 -26.36 -61.62 17.57
C SER A 334 -26.66 -60.87 16.27
N SER A 335 -27.91 -60.44 16.13
CA SER A 335 -28.49 -59.69 15.02
C SER A 335 -28.49 -58.19 15.32
N TYR A 336 -27.86 -57.38 14.48
CA TYR A 336 -28.01 -55.92 14.49
C TYR A 336 -28.97 -55.49 13.37
N SER A 337 -30.09 -54.87 13.77
CA SER A 337 -31.06 -54.18 12.92
C SER A 337 -30.54 -52.80 12.48
N ARG A 338 -30.75 -52.45 11.21
CA ARG A 338 -30.55 -51.09 10.64
C ARG A 338 -31.89 -50.33 10.64
N PRO A 339 -31.93 -49.01 10.87
CA PRO A 339 -33.10 -48.19 10.57
C PRO A 339 -33.04 -47.58 9.16
N SER A 340 -34.20 -47.54 8.50
CA SER A 340 -34.48 -46.90 7.22
C SER A 340 -34.87 -45.42 7.40
N TYR A 341 -34.25 -44.51 6.64
CA TYR A 341 -34.69 -43.11 6.53
C TYR A 341 -35.39 -42.85 5.19
N SER A 342 -36.64 -42.41 5.25
CA SER A 342 -37.44 -41.93 4.12
C SER A 342 -37.15 -40.45 3.82
N ARG A 343 -36.98 -40.11 2.53
CA ARG A 343 -36.84 -38.73 2.02
C ARG A 343 -38.21 -38.09 1.75
N PRO A 344 -38.42 -36.79 1.98
CA PRO A 344 -39.57 -36.07 1.44
C PRO A 344 -39.25 -35.40 0.09
N SER A 345 -40.20 -35.51 -0.85
CA SER A 345 -40.23 -34.82 -2.13
C SER A 345 -40.99 -33.49 -2.01
N TYR A 346 -40.36 -32.37 -2.39
CA TYR A 346 -40.99 -31.05 -2.46
C TYR A 346 -41.29 -30.68 -3.92
N ARG A 347 -42.51 -30.22 -4.19
CA ARG A 347 -43.00 -29.76 -5.51
C ARG A 347 -43.58 -28.34 -5.34
N PRO A 348 -43.24 -27.35 -6.19
CA PRO A 348 -43.79 -26.00 -6.04
C PRO A 348 -45.04 -25.79 -6.91
N SER A 349 -46.07 -25.16 -6.36
CA SER A 349 -47.24 -24.65 -7.07
C SER A 349 -47.15 -23.14 -7.27
N TYR A 350 -47.25 -22.71 -8.51
CA TYR A 350 -47.52 -21.32 -8.91
C TYR A 350 -49.02 -21.05 -8.77
N ARG A 351 -49.39 -19.91 -8.18
CA ARG A 351 -50.68 -19.28 -8.45
C ARG A 351 -50.59 -17.77 -8.29
N GLY A 352 -50.67 -17.06 -9.42
CA GLY A 352 -51.07 -15.67 -9.48
C GLY A 352 -52.59 -15.53 -9.49
N ARG A 353 -53.07 -14.35 -9.10
CA ARG A 353 -54.36 -13.66 -9.33
C ARG A 353 -54.31 -12.43 -8.41
N ARG A 354 -54.84 -11.25 -8.72
CA ARG A 354 -55.51 -10.68 -9.88
C ARG A 354 -55.37 -9.16 -9.71
#